data_AF-A0A914AL93-F1
#
_entry.id   AF-A0A914AL93-F1
#
_cell.length_a   1.000
_cell.length_b   1.000
_cell.length_c   1.000
_cell.angle_alpha   90.00
_cell.angle_beta   90.00
_cell.angle_gamma   90.00
#
_symmetry.space_group_name_H-M   'P 1'
#
loop_
_entity.id
_entity.type
_entity.pdbx_description
1 polymer ?
#
loop_
_entity_poly.entity_id
_entity_poly.type
_entity_poly.pdbx_seq_one_letter_code
_entity_poly.pdbx_strand_id
1 'polypeptide(L)'
;MYLINFPSSYTGEAMKAYKSLDGYKYFIAGKVNHLLVWHQPMKRDPTTSVFVILSKVHHSQRLNDPPVKVWVAIQEDGVVITAHCTCMAGVTEVCSHVAATLFAVSKGVEMSTTTCTSKPCTWIKPAKSRSSGDDMYAEASNINFSKPKRRMTEAPTTLPKSSCKSRSVPPPSKDETDNFFQQLKGTGVPSAILSLVPAYAADFIPKALQLKLPEPLTKLYCAENLKVSYPQLLTKCEAVFNNMTMDVDMCNAIEELTRQQAKTKMWHIYRAGRITASKFKSVVCTDPAMPSAYLIKSICYPAAYSFSTAATRWGCQHEKDAVESYTKCQSSNHDNLHVRDVGLYICPDLPFLGASPDAHITCTCCGDGLLEVKCPFCVKDCNISEGLTRKDFPLESSSDGKLYLKHSHPYYFQVQAQLFVSNKPYCDFVLWSRTKPDAPHIERIFPNDVFLKENVEKAKLFFKVGILPELLGKWYTTSNVGEGYTIAECSSQTQVNVCCFCREANTGHGMIECQSTECRVKVFHLRCLGLTVLPKTKRYLCPNCKKIEVAQKRTAKVKEQ
;
A
#
# COMPACT_ATOMS: atom_id res chain seq x y z
N MET A 1 -2.90 -35.44 -6.48
CA MET A 1 -2.79 -36.60 -7.37
C MET A 1 -4.17 -37.25 -7.37
N TYR A 2 -4.92 -37.20 -8.47
CA TYR A 2 -6.29 -37.75 -8.52
C TYR A 2 -6.24 -39.12 -9.23
N LEU A 3 -6.48 -40.19 -8.46
CA LEU A 3 -6.69 -41.55 -8.96
C LEU A 3 -8.14 -41.72 -9.43
N ILE A 4 -8.33 -42.12 -10.69
CA ILE A 4 -9.55 -42.80 -11.13
C ILE A 4 -9.09 -44.02 -11.92
N ASN A 5 -9.39 -45.21 -11.43
CA ASN A 5 -9.05 -46.50 -12.06
C ASN A 5 -10.34 -47.15 -12.58
N PHE A 6 -11.03 -46.49 -13.51
CA PHE A 6 -12.10 -47.13 -14.29
C PHE A 6 -11.60 -47.36 -15.72
N PRO A 7 -11.76 -48.57 -16.27
CA PRO A 7 -11.38 -48.85 -17.64
C PRO A 7 -12.26 -48.07 -18.61
N SER A 8 -11.66 -47.55 -19.68
CA SER A 8 -12.38 -46.94 -20.80
C SER A 8 -13.42 -47.93 -21.34
N SER A 9 -14.67 -47.49 -21.49
CA SER A 9 -15.74 -48.33 -22.03
C SER A 9 -15.56 -48.69 -23.52
N TYR A 10 -14.57 -48.10 -24.19
CA TYR A 10 -14.22 -48.40 -25.59
C TYR A 10 -12.99 -49.30 -25.74
N THR A 11 -12.00 -49.18 -24.84
CA THR A 11 -10.69 -49.87 -24.98
C THR A 11 -10.38 -50.83 -23.84
N GLY A 12 -11.12 -50.82 -22.73
CA GLY A 12 -10.89 -51.70 -21.58
C GLY A 12 -9.68 -51.34 -20.71
N GLU A 13 -8.85 -50.38 -21.10
CA GLU A 13 -7.68 -49.93 -20.34
C GLU A 13 -8.02 -48.85 -19.30
N ALA A 14 -7.29 -48.82 -18.17
CA ALA A 14 -7.47 -47.82 -17.11
C ALA A 14 -7.34 -46.38 -17.64
N MET A 15 -8.35 -45.53 -17.39
CA MET A 15 -8.30 -44.11 -17.77
C MET A 15 -7.24 -43.37 -16.95
N LYS A 16 -6.11 -43.04 -17.57
CA LYS A 16 -4.98 -42.39 -16.89
C LYS A 16 -5.20 -40.90 -16.55
N ALA A 17 -6.22 -40.25 -17.14
CA ALA A 17 -6.46 -38.82 -16.95
C ALA A 17 -7.88 -38.37 -17.36
N TYR A 18 -8.85 -38.37 -16.44
CA TYR A 18 -10.18 -37.81 -16.70
C TYR A 18 -10.27 -36.32 -16.32
N LYS A 19 -10.87 -35.50 -17.20
CA LYS A 19 -11.18 -34.08 -16.94
C LYS A 19 -12.60 -33.74 -17.35
N SER A 20 -13.19 -32.76 -16.66
CA SER A 20 -14.51 -32.23 -16.98
C SER A 20 -14.57 -31.71 -18.42
N LEU A 21 -15.77 -31.66 -19.01
CA LEU A 21 -16.05 -31.17 -20.37
C LEU A 21 -15.71 -29.68 -20.60
N ASP A 22 -15.03 -29.02 -19.65
CA ASP A 22 -14.64 -27.62 -19.78
C ASP A 22 -13.62 -27.40 -20.91
N GLY A 23 -12.79 -28.40 -21.22
CA GLY A 23 -11.91 -28.36 -22.40
C GLY A 23 -12.71 -28.29 -23.72
N TYR A 24 -13.83 -28.99 -23.81
CA TYR A 24 -14.70 -28.95 -25.00
C TYR A 24 -15.33 -27.56 -25.20
N LYS A 25 -15.69 -26.88 -24.10
CA LYS A 25 -16.20 -25.50 -24.17
C LYS A 25 -15.16 -24.53 -24.76
N TYR A 26 -13.88 -24.72 -24.44
CA TYR A 26 -12.81 -23.86 -24.95
C TYR A 26 -12.59 -24.10 -26.45
N PHE A 27 -12.71 -25.35 -26.88
CA PHE A 27 -12.68 -25.70 -28.30
C PHE A 27 -13.86 -25.07 -29.06
N ILE A 28 -15.10 -25.25 -28.62
CA ILE A 28 -16.29 -24.68 -29.28
C ILE A 28 -16.28 -23.15 -29.25
N ALA A 29 -15.76 -22.54 -28.19
CA ALA A 29 -15.59 -21.09 -28.10
C ALA A 29 -14.44 -20.55 -28.98
N GLY A 30 -13.81 -21.37 -29.82
CA GLY A 30 -12.77 -20.94 -30.76
C GLY A 30 -11.49 -20.47 -30.09
N LYS A 31 -11.18 -20.95 -28.88
CA LYS A 31 -10.02 -20.46 -28.11
C LYS A 31 -8.70 -21.11 -28.48
N VAL A 32 -8.71 -22.16 -29.29
CA VAL A 32 -7.52 -22.93 -29.72
C VAL A 32 -7.01 -22.37 -31.05
N ASN A 33 -5.78 -21.87 -31.02
CA ASN A 33 -5.12 -21.21 -32.14
C ASN A 33 -3.80 -21.93 -32.50
N HIS A 34 -3.33 -21.72 -33.73
CA HIS A 34 -1.99 -22.13 -34.20
C HIS A 34 -1.68 -23.62 -33.97
N LEU A 35 -2.56 -24.51 -34.43
CA LEU A 35 -2.34 -25.95 -34.35
C LEU A 35 -1.29 -26.37 -35.38
N LEU A 36 -0.12 -26.78 -34.89
CA LEU A 36 1.01 -27.25 -35.69
C LEU A 36 1.27 -28.71 -35.31
N VAL A 37 1.53 -29.56 -36.30
CA VAL A 37 1.84 -30.97 -36.10
C VAL A 37 3.23 -31.25 -36.64
N TRP A 38 4.05 -31.88 -35.83
CA TRP A 38 5.36 -32.36 -36.21
C TRP A 38 5.40 -33.88 -36.07
N HIS A 39 5.79 -34.56 -37.14
CA HIS A 39 5.93 -36.01 -37.18
C HIS A 39 7.39 -36.39 -36.96
N GLN A 40 7.63 -37.32 -36.03
CA GLN A 40 8.97 -37.84 -35.76
C GLN A 40 8.89 -39.37 -35.63
N PRO A 41 9.54 -40.12 -36.55
CA PRO A 41 9.72 -41.55 -36.40
C PRO A 41 10.59 -41.84 -35.16
N MET A 42 10.21 -42.84 -34.35
CA MET A 42 11.02 -43.24 -33.20
C MET A 42 12.31 -43.93 -33.65
N LYS A 43 13.45 -43.49 -33.12
CA LYS A 43 14.76 -44.06 -33.45
C LYS A 43 14.95 -45.53 -33.03
N ARG A 44 14.20 -46.00 -32.03
CA ARG A 44 14.34 -47.34 -31.44
C ARG A 44 13.35 -48.37 -31.99
N ASP A 45 12.27 -47.91 -32.63
CA ASP A 45 11.28 -48.75 -33.29
C ASP A 45 10.71 -47.96 -34.48
N PRO A 46 11.11 -48.28 -35.72
CA PRO A 46 10.66 -47.59 -36.92
C PRO A 46 9.17 -47.76 -37.22
N THR A 47 8.50 -48.73 -36.59
CA THR A 47 7.07 -48.99 -36.80
C THR A 47 6.18 -48.07 -35.98
N THR A 48 6.74 -47.38 -34.97
CA THR A 48 6.00 -46.47 -34.10
C THR A 48 6.32 -45.01 -34.43
N SER A 49 5.31 -44.27 -34.90
CA SER A 49 5.39 -42.83 -35.17
C SER A 49 4.85 -42.01 -34.00
N VAL A 50 5.56 -40.93 -33.63
CA VAL A 50 5.08 -39.95 -32.63
C VAL A 50 4.80 -38.61 -33.31
N PHE A 51 3.63 -38.07 -33.02
CA PHE A 51 3.19 -36.76 -33.46
C PHE A 51 3.26 -35.79 -32.28
N VAL A 52 4.06 -34.73 -32.43
CA VAL A 52 4.14 -33.62 -31.49
C VAL A 52 3.28 -32.48 -32.00
N ILE A 53 2.25 -32.16 -31.25
CA ILE A 53 1.25 -31.16 -31.59
C ILE A 53 1.50 -29.93 -30.72
N LEU A 54 1.65 -28.77 -31.35
CA LEU A 54 1.81 -27.48 -30.69
C LEU A 54 0.57 -26.63 -30.94
N SER A 55 0.12 -25.89 -29.93
CA SER A 55 -0.99 -24.93 -30.06
C SER A 55 -0.89 -23.79 -29.04
N LYS A 56 -1.70 -22.75 -29.26
CA LYS A 56 -1.87 -21.62 -28.35
C LYS A 56 -3.33 -21.53 -27.94
N VAL A 57 -3.64 -21.47 -26.65
CA VAL A 57 -5.03 -21.46 -26.16
C VAL A 57 -5.27 -20.21 -25.30
N HIS A 58 -6.35 -19.47 -25.56
CA HIS A 58 -6.72 -18.31 -24.75
C HIS A 58 -7.28 -18.72 -23.38
N HIS A 59 -7.05 -17.88 -22.37
CA HIS A 59 -7.63 -18.05 -21.04
C HIS A 59 -9.16 -17.90 -21.06
N SER A 60 -9.85 -18.47 -20.06
CA SER A 60 -11.30 -18.28 -19.92
C SER A 60 -11.68 -16.89 -19.41
N GLN A 61 -10.95 -16.40 -18.41
CA GLN A 61 -11.27 -15.19 -17.65
C GLN A 61 -10.28 -14.02 -17.87
N ARG A 62 -9.13 -14.28 -18.52
CA ARG A 62 -8.06 -13.30 -18.73
C ARG A 62 -7.75 -13.15 -20.22
N LEU A 63 -8.71 -12.60 -20.96
CA LEU A 63 -8.66 -12.58 -22.42
C LEU A 63 -7.56 -11.65 -22.98
N ASN A 64 -7.16 -10.64 -22.20
CA ASN A 64 -6.08 -9.71 -22.54
C ASN A 64 -4.69 -10.28 -22.27
N ASP A 65 -4.59 -11.38 -21.52
CA ASP A 65 -3.32 -12.05 -21.27
C ASP A 65 -2.89 -12.83 -22.52
N PRO A 66 -1.57 -12.97 -22.77
CA PRO A 66 -1.07 -13.75 -23.89
C PRO A 66 -1.55 -15.20 -23.80
N PRO A 67 -1.97 -15.84 -24.91
CA PRO A 67 -2.40 -17.24 -24.92
C PRO A 67 -1.36 -18.18 -24.32
N VAL A 68 -1.82 -19.18 -23.57
CA VAL A 68 -0.94 -20.22 -23.04
C VAL A 68 -0.47 -21.13 -24.16
N LYS A 69 0.78 -21.57 -24.07
CA LYS A 69 1.37 -22.51 -25.04
C LYS A 69 1.08 -23.93 -24.57
N VAL A 70 0.58 -24.76 -25.47
CA VAL A 70 0.25 -26.16 -25.23
C VAL A 70 1.05 -27.02 -26.20
N TRP A 71 1.62 -28.11 -25.70
CA TRP A 71 2.19 -29.15 -26.55
C TRP A 71 1.71 -30.53 -26.10
N VAL A 72 1.51 -31.44 -27.05
CA VAL A 72 1.00 -32.80 -26.82
C VAL A 72 1.76 -33.78 -27.70
N ALA A 73 2.26 -34.89 -27.14
CA ALA A 73 2.83 -36.00 -27.91
C ALA A 73 1.83 -37.15 -27.98
N ILE A 74 1.48 -37.60 -29.19
CA ILE A 74 0.46 -38.63 -29.45
C ILE A 74 1.01 -39.66 -30.43
N GLN A 75 0.66 -40.93 -30.25
CA GLN A 75 0.92 -42.01 -31.21
C GLN A 75 -0.12 -42.05 -32.34
N GLU A 76 0.13 -42.83 -33.39
CA GLU A 76 -0.76 -42.95 -34.55
C GLU A 76 -2.14 -43.52 -34.19
N ASP A 77 -2.23 -44.37 -33.18
CA ASP A 77 -3.47 -44.94 -32.65
C ASP A 77 -4.28 -43.97 -31.75
N GLY A 78 -3.78 -42.74 -31.56
CA GLY A 78 -4.41 -41.73 -30.73
C GLY A 78 -4.05 -41.79 -29.25
N VAL A 79 -3.15 -42.69 -28.84
CA VAL A 79 -2.65 -42.75 -27.45
C VAL A 79 -1.81 -41.52 -27.14
N VAL A 80 -2.24 -40.73 -26.15
CA VAL A 80 -1.49 -39.57 -25.66
C VAL A 80 -0.36 -40.06 -24.76
N ILE A 81 0.89 -39.80 -25.18
CA ILE A 81 2.10 -40.17 -24.44
C ILE A 81 2.31 -39.20 -23.26
N THR A 82 2.25 -37.90 -23.54
CA THR A 82 2.42 -36.82 -22.55
C THR A 82 1.90 -35.50 -23.13
N ALA A 83 1.58 -34.56 -22.27
CA ALA A 83 1.15 -33.22 -22.66
C ALA A 83 1.60 -32.19 -21.64
N HIS A 84 1.77 -30.95 -22.07
CA HIS A 84 2.08 -29.87 -21.16
C HIS A 84 1.49 -28.55 -21.63
N CYS A 85 1.22 -27.68 -20.67
CA CYS A 85 0.69 -26.35 -20.90
C CYS A 85 1.41 -25.34 -20.02
N THR A 86 1.63 -24.11 -20.47
CA THR A 86 2.25 -23.06 -19.64
C THR A 86 1.30 -22.44 -18.61
N CYS A 87 0.09 -22.97 -18.44
CA CYS A 87 -0.84 -22.51 -17.41
C CYS A 87 -0.46 -23.05 -16.03
N MET A 88 -0.99 -22.46 -14.95
CA MET A 88 -0.75 -22.91 -13.57
C MET A 88 -1.07 -24.40 -13.34
N ALA A 89 -2.08 -24.95 -14.01
CA ALA A 89 -2.44 -26.37 -13.93
C ALA A 89 -1.62 -27.27 -14.88
N GLY A 90 -0.73 -26.71 -15.68
CA GLY A 90 0.00 -27.40 -16.73
C GLY A 90 1.05 -28.38 -16.24
N VAL A 91 1.53 -28.21 -15.01
CA VAL A 91 2.41 -29.16 -14.29
C VAL A 91 1.73 -30.53 -14.11
N THR A 92 0.40 -30.57 -14.15
CA THR A 92 -0.35 -31.84 -14.05
C THR A 92 -0.54 -32.54 -15.38
N GLU A 93 -0.06 -31.97 -16.49
CA GLU A 93 -0.21 -32.48 -17.87
C GLU A 93 -1.66 -32.54 -18.40
N VAL A 94 -2.66 -32.37 -17.53
CA VAL A 94 -4.08 -32.65 -17.81
C VAL A 94 -4.97 -31.41 -17.67
N CYS A 95 -4.53 -30.23 -18.10
CA CYS A 95 -5.34 -29.02 -17.96
C CYS A 95 -6.43 -28.91 -19.05
N SER A 96 -7.45 -28.06 -18.84
CA SER A 96 -8.52 -27.84 -19.83
C SER A 96 -8.01 -27.31 -21.18
N HIS A 97 -6.86 -26.64 -21.21
CA HIS A 97 -6.23 -26.19 -22.45
C HIS A 97 -5.67 -27.37 -23.27
N VAL A 98 -5.04 -28.36 -22.61
CA VAL A 98 -4.60 -29.61 -23.25
C VAL A 98 -5.80 -30.36 -23.83
N ALA A 99 -6.87 -30.50 -23.05
CA ALA A 99 -8.10 -31.13 -23.51
C ALA A 99 -8.72 -30.39 -24.72
N ALA A 100 -8.73 -29.05 -24.72
CA ALA A 100 -9.21 -28.25 -25.85
C ALA A 100 -8.40 -28.48 -27.13
N THR A 101 -7.07 -28.57 -27.01
CA THR A 101 -6.18 -28.91 -28.14
C THR A 101 -6.48 -30.31 -28.68
N LEU A 102 -6.67 -31.30 -27.82
CA LEU A 102 -7.03 -32.67 -28.23
C LEU A 102 -8.37 -32.72 -28.98
N PHE A 103 -9.40 -31.99 -28.53
CA PHE A 103 -10.66 -31.88 -29.27
C PHE A 103 -10.47 -31.22 -30.64
N ALA A 104 -9.60 -30.21 -30.75
CA ALA A 104 -9.28 -29.58 -32.02
C ALA A 104 -8.58 -30.55 -33.00
N VAL A 105 -7.65 -31.36 -32.50
CA VAL A 105 -6.97 -32.40 -33.29
C VAL A 105 -7.98 -33.46 -33.76
N SER A 106 -8.76 -34.01 -32.83
CA SER A 106 -9.79 -35.01 -33.14
C SER A 106 -10.77 -34.50 -34.20
N LYS A 107 -11.23 -33.24 -34.08
CA LYS A 107 -12.11 -32.65 -35.09
C LYS A 107 -11.41 -32.44 -36.43
N GLY A 108 -10.13 -32.06 -36.43
CA GLY A 108 -9.31 -31.96 -37.63
C GLY A 108 -9.22 -33.30 -38.38
N VAL A 109 -9.00 -34.40 -37.65
CA VAL A 109 -8.95 -35.76 -38.21
C VAL A 109 -10.32 -36.20 -38.74
N GLU A 110 -11.41 -35.95 -38.00
CA GLU A 110 -12.77 -36.21 -38.50
C GLU A 110 -13.02 -35.48 -39.83
N MET A 111 -12.56 -34.24 -39.96
CA MET A 111 -12.73 -33.46 -41.19
C MET A 111 -11.83 -33.92 -42.34
N SER A 112 -10.65 -34.50 -42.08
CA SER A 112 -9.72 -34.97 -43.11
C SER A 112 -10.09 -36.32 -43.74
N THR A 113 -11.04 -37.07 -43.17
CA THR A 113 -11.54 -38.34 -43.73
C THR A 113 -12.48 -38.17 -44.93
N THR A 114 -12.81 -36.93 -45.31
CA THR A 114 -13.50 -36.62 -46.57
C THR A 114 -12.45 -36.30 -47.64
N THR A 115 -12.29 -37.19 -48.63
CA THR A 115 -11.19 -37.14 -49.61
C THR A 115 -11.22 -35.87 -50.50
N CYS A 116 -10.02 -35.33 -50.71
CA CYS A 116 -9.72 -33.99 -51.23
C CYS A 116 -9.90 -33.80 -52.76
N THR A 117 -10.28 -34.81 -53.54
CA THR A 117 -10.10 -34.77 -55.01
C THR A 117 -11.32 -34.34 -55.84
N SER A 118 -12.36 -33.74 -55.26
CA SER A 118 -13.50 -33.21 -56.04
C SER A 118 -14.00 -31.81 -55.68
N LYS A 119 -13.25 -31.05 -54.86
CA LYS A 119 -13.56 -29.63 -54.61
C LYS A 119 -12.37 -28.74 -54.98
N PRO A 120 -12.60 -27.55 -55.58
CA PRO A 120 -11.54 -26.59 -55.90
C PRO A 120 -10.73 -26.27 -54.65
N CYS A 121 -9.40 -26.14 -54.78
CA CYS A 121 -8.48 -25.81 -53.69
C CYS A 121 -8.97 -24.65 -52.82
N THR A 122 -9.66 -24.95 -51.72
CA THR A 122 -9.94 -23.99 -50.68
C THR A 122 -8.77 -24.03 -49.71
N TRP A 123 -7.94 -23.00 -49.74
CA TRP A 123 -7.08 -22.67 -48.60
C TRP A 123 -7.95 -22.70 -47.35
N ILE A 124 -7.69 -23.64 -46.43
CA ILE A 124 -8.27 -23.62 -45.10
C ILE A 124 -7.72 -22.35 -44.47
N LYS A 125 -8.42 -21.23 -44.61
CA LYS A 125 -8.22 -20.06 -43.77
C LYS A 125 -8.49 -20.57 -42.35
N PRO A 126 -7.48 -20.69 -41.47
CA PRO A 126 -7.78 -20.80 -40.04
C PRO A 126 -8.68 -19.61 -39.74
N ALA A 127 -9.70 -19.75 -38.88
CA ALA A 127 -10.68 -18.71 -38.56
C ALA A 127 -10.01 -17.44 -37.97
N LYS A 128 -9.28 -16.70 -38.78
CA LYS A 128 -8.90 -15.31 -38.60
C LYS A 128 -10.01 -14.48 -39.23
N SER A 129 -11.17 -14.53 -38.60
CA SER A 129 -12.18 -13.47 -38.67
C SER A 129 -13.19 -13.72 -37.54
N ARG A 130 -12.78 -13.35 -36.32
CA ARG A 130 -13.61 -13.07 -35.13
C ARG A 130 -12.75 -12.72 -33.91
N SER A 131 -11.44 -12.98 -33.98
CA SER A 131 -10.46 -12.63 -32.93
C SER A 131 -9.86 -11.24 -33.11
N SER A 132 -10.71 -10.23 -33.28
CA SER A 132 -10.34 -8.82 -33.13
C SER A 132 -11.43 -8.13 -32.34
N GLY A 133 -11.30 -8.15 -31.00
CA GLY A 133 -11.93 -7.21 -30.08
C GLY A 133 -13.45 -7.23 -29.90
N ASP A 134 -14.25 -7.29 -30.96
CA ASP A 134 -15.64 -6.79 -30.95
C ASP A 134 -16.75 -7.83 -30.86
N ASP A 135 -16.48 -9.12 -31.13
CA ASP A 135 -17.54 -10.14 -31.25
C ASP A 135 -17.56 -11.16 -30.08
N MET A 136 -16.91 -10.84 -28.95
CA MET A 136 -16.91 -11.73 -27.76
C MET A 136 -18.05 -11.44 -26.77
N TYR A 137 -18.77 -10.33 -26.95
CA TYR A 137 -19.83 -9.88 -26.06
C TYR A 137 -21.07 -9.56 -26.87
N ALA A 138 -22.22 -10.00 -26.38
CA ALA A 138 -23.52 -9.58 -26.88
C ALA A 138 -24.19 -8.71 -25.83
N GLU A 139 -25.01 -7.75 -26.26
CA GLU A 139 -25.90 -7.01 -25.37
C GLU A 139 -26.73 -7.99 -24.51
N ALA A 140 -27.01 -7.66 -23.25
CA ALA A 140 -27.63 -8.61 -22.31
C ALA A 140 -28.98 -9.19 -22.82
N SER A 141 -29.72 -8.39 -23.59
CA SER A 141 -30.95 -8.78 -24.31
C SER A 141 -30.73 -9.91 -25.32
N ASN A 142 -29.54 -10.01 -25.89
CA ASN A 142 -29.16 -10.89 -26.98
C ASN A 142 -28.34 -12.11 -26.52
N ILE A 143 -28.09 -12.26 -25.21
CA ILE A 143 -27.37 -13.41 -24.65
C ILE A 143 -28.35 -14.58 -24.48
N ASN A 144 -28.12 -15.67 -25.21
CA ASN A 144 -28.89 -16.90 -25.03
C ASN A 144 -28.31 -17.75 -23.89
N PHE A 145 -29.05 -17.84 -22.78
CA PHE A 145 -28.68 -18.64 -21.59
C PHE A 145 -29.15 -20.10 -21.64
N SER A 146 -29.76 -20.56 -22.74
CA SER A 146 -30.16 -21.97 -22.86
C SER A 146 -28.94 -22.88 -22.93
N LYS A 147 -28.95 -23.96 -22.14
CA LYS A 147 -27.86 -24.95 -22.15
C LYS A 147 -27.80 -25.64 -23.52
N PRO A 148 -26.63 -25.75 -24.16
CA PRO A 148 -26.52 -26.53 -25.39
C PRO A 148 -26.87 -28.00 -25.07
N LYS A 149 -27.94 -28.51 -25.67
CA LYS A 149 -28.32 -29.93 -25.54
C LYS A 149 -27.20 -30.79 -26.16
N ARG A 150 -26.83 -31.86 -25.44
CA ARG A 150 -25.91 -32.91 -25.92
C ARG A 150 -26.34 -33.34 -27.34
N ARG A 151 -25.35 -33.44 -28.24
CA ARG A 151 -25.37 -34.09 -29.57
C ARG A 151 -26.79 -34.50 -30.04
N MET A 152 -27.41 -33.68 -30.89
CA MET A 152 -28.41 -34.17 -31.83
C MET A 152 -27.96 -33.77 -33.23
N THR A 153 -27.68 -34.80 -34.02
CA THR A 153 -27.71 -34.76 -35.48
C THR A 153 -29.11 -34.31 -35.90
N GLU A 154 -29.14 -33.31 -36.79
CA GLU A 154 -30.35 -32.67 -37.37
C GLU A 154 -31.00 -31.57 -36.52
N ALA A 155 -31.02 -30.37 -37.09
CA ALA A 155 -31.64 -29.18 -36.53
C ALA A 155 -33.17 -29.23 -36.75
N PRO A 156 -34.03 -29.14 -35.72
CA PRO A 156 -35.46 -29.03 -35.92
C PRO A 156 -35.83 -27.59 -36.29
N THR A 157 -36.56 -27.42 -37.40
CA THR A 157 -36.98 -26.15 -37.99
C THR A 157 -38.08 -25.41 -37.21
N THR A 158 -38.46 -25.85 -36.01
CA THR A 158 -39.39 -25.10 -35.14
C THR A 158 -39.16 -25.43 -33.67
N LEU A 159 -39.12 -24.39 -32.83
CA LEU A 159 -39.01 -24.48 -31.37
C LEU A 159 -40.31 -25.05 -30.77
N PRO A 160 -40.27 -26.03 -29.85
CA PRO A 160 -41.45 -26.40 -29.08
C PRO A 160 -41.77 -25.25 -28.12
N LYS A 161 -42.99 -24.70 -28.19
CA LYS A 161 -43.51 -23.78 -27.18
C LYS A 161 -43.58 -24.52 -25.84
N SER A 162 -42.60 -24.28 -24.98
CA SER A 162 -42.67 -24.63 -23.57
C SER A 162 -43.81 -23.81 -22.95
N SER A 163 -44.97 -24.43 -22.73
CA SER A 163 -46.04 -23.85 -21.92
C SER A 163 -45.63 -23.96 -20.44
N CYS A 164 -44.61 -23.21 -20.05
CA CYS A 164 -44.36 -22.97 -18.64
C CYS A 164 -45.45 -21.98 -18.20
N LYS A 165 -46.52 -22.49 -17.57
CA LYS A 165 -47.53 -21.63 -16.94
C LYS A 165 -46.79 -20.78 -15.91
N SER A 166 -46.50 -19.52 -16.21
CA SER A 166 -45.99 -18.60 -15.20
C SER A 166 -47.08 -18.48 -14.14
N ARG A 167 -46.80 -18.97 -12.92
CA ARG A 167 -47.62 -18.59 -11.78
C ARG A 167 -47.48 -17.07 -11.66
N SER A 168 -48.56 -16.32 -11.90
CA SER A 168 -48.55 -14.89 -11.63
C SER A 168 -48.51 -14.71 -10.11
N VAL A 169 -47.31 -14.47 -9.58
CA VAL A 169 -47.17 -14.07 -8.17
C VAL A 169 -47.65 -12.63 -8.09
N PRO A 170 -48.68 -12.32 -7.28
CA PRO A 170 -49.11 -10.93 -7.09
C PRO A 170 -47.96 -10.12 -6.47
N PRO A 171 -47.84 -8.82 -6.79
CA PRO A 171 -46.85 -7.98 -6.15
C PRO A 171 -47.08 -7.97 -4.62
N PRO A 172 -46.02 -7.97 -3.81
CA PRO A 172 -46.14 -7.95 -2.37
C PRO A 172 -46.88 -6.69 -1.91
N SER A 173 -47.63 -6.81 -0.83
CA SER A 173 -48.31 -5.66 -0.22
C SER A 173 -47.29 -4.72 0.44
N LYS A 174 -47.73 -3.48 0.72
CA LYS A 174 -46.88 -2.51 1.42
C LYS A 174 -46.46 -3.02 2.80
N ASP A 175 -47.37 -3.63 3.54
CA ASP A 175 -47.11 -4.18 4.87
C ASP A 175 -46.14 -5.36 4.85
N GLU A 176 -46.26 -6.25 3.84
CA GLU A 176 -45.31 -7.36 3.64
C GLU A 176 -43.91 -6.85 3.33
N THR A 177 -43.83 -5.79 2.52
CA THR A 177 -42.56 -5.16 2.14
C THR A 177 -41.92 -4.44 3.33
N ASP A 178 -42.72 -3.72 4.12
CA ASP A 178 -42.24 -3.02 5.33
C ASP A 178 -41.76 -4.01 6.40
N ASN A 179 -42.50 -5.10 6.63
CA ASN A 179 -42.09 -6.17 7.55
C ASN A 179 -40.79 -6.85 7.08
N PHE A 180 -40.64 -7.10 5.77
CA PHE A 180 -39.41 -7.65 5.21
C PHE A 180 -38.21 -6.72 5.47
N PHE A 181 -38.35 -5.41 5.25
CA PHE A 181 -37.27 -4.45 5.53
C PHE A 181 -36.95 -4.32 7.02
N GLN A 182 -37.95 -4.39 7.91
CA GLN A 182 -37.75 -4.41 9.36
C GLN A 182 -36.96 -5.65 9.80
N GLN A 183 -37.33 -6.84 9.30
CA GLN A 183 -36.61 -8.07 9.57
C GLN A 183 -35.17 -8.00 9.07
N LEU A 184 -34.95 -7.47 7.87
CA LEU A 184 -33.62 -7.22 7.30
C LEU A 184 -32.77 -6.31 8.18
N LYS A 185 -33.33 -5.19 8.68
CA LYS A 185 -32.65 -4.29 9.61
C LYS A 185 -32.32 -4.99 10.94
N GLY A 186 -33.22 -5.83 11.44
CA GLY A 186 -33.03 -6.62 12.66
C GLY A 186 -31.87 -7.61 12.61
N THR A 187 -31.36 -7.97 11.41
CA THR A 187 -30.20 -8.87 11.28
C THR A 187 -28.87 -8.22 11.69
N GLY A 188 -28.79 -6.89 11.75
CA GLY A 188 -27.55 -6.15 12.02
C GLY A 188 -26.52 -6.14 10.87
N VAL A 189 -26.81 -6.77 9.73
CA VAL A 189 -25.93 -6.78 8.56
C VAL A 189 -26.35 -5.67 7.59
N PRO A 190 -25.41 -4.81 7.10
CA PRO A 190 -25.75 -3.74 6.16
C PRO A 190 -26.18 -4.30 4.80
N SER A 191 -27.49 -4.30 4.53
CA SER A 191 -28.05 -4.76 3.26
C SER A 191 -28.15 -3.61 2.26
N ALA A 192 -27.64 -3.80 1.04
CA ALA A 192 -27.63 -2.77 0.00
C ALA A 192 -29.04 -2.26 -0.35
N ILE A 193 -30.08 -3.10 -0.25
CA ILE A 193 -31.45 -2.69 -0.57
C ILE A 193 -31.97 -1.63 0.40
N LEU A 194 -31.57 -1.68 1.68
CA LEU A 194 -31.97 -0.70 2.69
C LEU A 194 -31.39 0.69 2.42
N SER A 195 -30.30 0.79 1.66
CA SER A 195 -29.75 2.09 1.22
C SER A 195 -30.64 2.86 0.25
N LEU A 196 -31.59 2.16 -0.40
CA LEU A 196 -32.52 2.74 -1.37
C LEU A 196 -33.92 3.01 -0.77
N VAL A 197 -34.18 2.51 0.44
CA VAL A 197 -35.49 2.66 1.10
C VAL A 197 -35.47 3.90 1.99
N PRO A 198 -36.28 4.94 1.72
CA PRO A 198 -36.17 6.24 2.41
C PRO A 198 -36.18 6.19 3.95
N ALA A 199 -36.94 5.27 4.55
CA ALA A 199 -37.02 5.09 6.00
C ALA A 199 -35.72 4.56 6.64
N TYR A 200 -34.84 3.94 5.85
CA TYR A 200 -33.60 3.31 6.32
C TYR A 200 -32.35 3.90 5.65
N ALA A 201 -32.49 4.59 4.52
CA ALA A 201 -31.40 5.10 3.70
C ALA A 201 -30.46 6.03 4.48
N ALA A 202 -30.97 6.74 5.49
CA ALA A 202 -30.17 7.62 6.35
C ALA A 202 -29.01 6.89 7.04
N ASP A 203 -29.20 5.62 7.43
CA ASP A 203 -28.18 4.78 8.08
C ASP A 203 -27.03 4.39 7.11
N PHE A 204 -27.25 4.54 5.80
CA PHE A 204 -26.32 4.13 4.74
C PHE A 204 -25.59 5.31 4.08
N ILE A 205 -25.98 6.54 4.40
CA ILE A 205 -25.22 7.71 3.97
C ILE A 205 -23.86 7.63 4.70
N PRO A 206 -22.73 7.58 3.98
CA PRO A 206 -21.42 7.56 4.60
C PRO A 206 -21.31 8.68 5.62
N LYS A 207 -20.93 8.37 6.87
CA LYS A 207 -20.72 9.38 7.91
C LYS A 207 -19.83 10.52 7.39
N ALA A 208 -18.84 10.23 6.55
CA ALA A 208 -17.98 11.23 5.90
C ALA A 208 -18.71 12.29 5.04
N LEU A 209 -19.93 12.02 4.54
CA LEU A 209 -20.78 12.98 3.82
C LEU A 209 -21.73 13.76 4.75
N GLN A 210 -21.99 13.22 5.94
CA GLN A 210 -22.77 13.89 6.99
C GLN A 210 -21.87 14.76 7.89
N LEU A 211 -20.61 14.37 8.04
CA LEU A 211 -19.60 15.05 8.84
C LEU A 211 -18.96 16.17 8.02
N LYS A 212 -18.85 17.37 8.59
CA LYS A 212 -18.04 18.44 8.02
C LYS A 212 -16.57 18.04 8.14
N LEU A 213 -16.03 17.34 7.14
CA LEU A 213 -14.62 16.98 7.13
C LEU A 213 -13.79 18.13 6.54
N PRO A 214 -12.59 18.42 7.09
CA PRO A 214 -11.70 19.41 6.53
C PRO A 214 -11.07 18.86 5.24
N GLU A 215 -10.71 19.78 4.35
CA GLU A 215 -9.91 19.44 3.18
C GLU A 215 -8.54 18.88 3.60
N PRO A 216 -8.03 17.84 2.94
CA PRO A 216 -6.68 17.33 3.19
C PRO A 216 -5.61 18.40 2.94
N LEU A 217 -4.51 18.38 3.70
CA LEU A 217 -3.42 19.37 3.55
C LEU A 217 -2.76 19.34 2.16
N THR A 218 -2.86 18.22 1.45
CA THR A 218 -2.38 18.08 0.08
C THR A 218 -3.15 18.94 -0.93
N LYS A 219 -4.34 19.44 -0.57
CA LYS A 219 -5.13 20.40 -1.36
C LYS A 219 -4.65 21.84 -1.26
N LEU A 220 -3.69 22.15 -0.38
CA LEU A 220 -3.07 23.48 -0.28
C LEU A 220 -2.21 23.84 -1.51
N TYR A 221 -1.93 22.88 -2.39
CA TYR A 221 -1.14 23.10 -3.59
C TYR A 221 -1.81 24.10 -4.53
N CYS A 222 -1.03 25.11 -4.95
CA CYS A 222 -1.42 26.04 -6.00
C CYS A 222 -0.32 26.13 -7.06
N ALA A 223 -0.67 25.89 -8.33
CA ALA A 223 0.29 25.90 -9.44
C ALA A 223 0.98 27.26 -9.62
N GLU A 224 0.34 28.37 -9.24
CA GLU A 224 0.92 29.71 -9.29
C GLU A 224 2.14 29.84 -8.36
N ASN A 225 2.18 29.07 -7.27
CA ASN A 225 3.31 29.06 -6.33
C ASN A 225 4.57 28.41 -6.90
N LEU A 226 4.53 27.78 -8.09
CA LEU A 226 5.73 27.30 -8.77
C LEU A 226 6.60 28.44 -9.32
N LYS A 227 5.96 29.59 -9.59
CA LYS A 227 6.60 30.75 -10.23
C LYS A 227 7.03 31.81 -9.22
N VAL A 228 6.60 31.70 -7.97
CA VAL A 228 6.94 32.70 -6.94
C VAL A 228 8.33 32.42 -6.37
N SER A 229 9.02 33.49 -5.96
CA SER A 229 10.28 33.35 -5.25
C SER A 229 10.07 32.68 -3.89
N TYR A 230 11.11 32.03 -3.36
CA TYR A 230 11.03 31.36 -2.07
C TYR A 230 10.60 32.28 -0.89
N PRO A 231 11.09 33.54 -0.77
CA PRO A 231 10.60 34.44 0.27
C PRO A 231 9.09 34.73 0.17
N GLN A 232 8.57 34.94 -1.05
CA GLN A 232 7.14 35.13 -1.27
C GLN A 232 6.35 33.86 -0.93
N LEU A 233 6.88 32.67 -1.25
CA LEU A 233 6.29 31.40 -0.87
C LEU A 233 6.22 31.25 0.66
N LEU A 234 7.28 31.64 1.38
CA LEU A 234 7.29 31.61 2.85
C LEU A 234 6.26 32.56 3.47
N THR A 235 6.06 33.75 2.91
CA THR A 235 4.99 34.66 3.38
C THR A 235 3.62 34.00 3.24
N LYS A 236 3.37 33.30 2.12
CA LYS A 236 2.14 32.51 1.94
C LYS A 236 2.06 31.35 2.93
N CYS A 237 3.18 30.67 3.21
CA CYS A 237 3.23 29.59 4.21
C CYS A 237 2.89 30.10 5.61
N GLU A 238 3.43 31.24 6.02
CA GLU A 238 3.14 31.85 7.34
C GLU A 238 1.67 32.24 7.45
N ALA A 239 1.08 32.81 6.39
CA ALA A 239 -0.34 33.13 6.34
C ALA A 239 -1.22 31.88 6.45
N VAL A 240 -0.87 30.80 5.76
CA VAL A 240 -1.57 29.52 5.90
C VAL A 240 -1.42 29.00 7.33
N PHE A 241 -0.20 28.95 7.86
CA PHE A 241 0.09 28.43 9.19
C PHE A 241 -0.72 29.14 10.29
N ASN A 242 -0.77 30.47 10.26
CA ASN A 242 -1.50 31.27 11.26
C ASN A 242 -3.01 31.08 11.20
N ASN A 243 -3.54 30.64 10.05
CA ASN A 243 -4.96 30.37 9.86
C ASN A 243 -5.31 28.87 10.01
N MET A 244 -4.33 27.99 10.28
CA MET A 244 -4.57 26.56 10.49
C MET A 244 -5.18 26.34 11.87
N THR A 245 -6.49 26.11 11.91
CA THR A 245 -7.20 25.59 13.08
C THR A 245 -8.08 24.43 12.64
N MET A 246 -8.35 23.50 13.56
CA MET A 246 -9.31 22.44 13.32
C MET A 246 -10.28 22.37 14.50
N ASP A 247 -11.56 22.21 14.16
CA ASP A 247 -12.59 21.99 15.14
C ASP A 247 -12.49 20.59 15.76
N VAL A 248 -12.85 20.47 17.03
CA VAL A 248 -12.72 19.21 17.79
C VAL A 248 -13.62 18.11 17.22
N ASP A 249 -14.82 18.45 16.75
CA ASP A 249 -15.72 17.46 16.14
C ASP A 249 -15.17 16.96 14.81
N MET A 250 -14.50 17.82 14.04
CA MET A 250 -13.76 17.40 12.84
C MET A 250 -12.62 16.43 13.16
N CYS A 251 -11.86 16.69 14.22
CA CYS A 251 -10.79 15.79 14.68
C CYS A 251 -11.36 14.43 15.10
N ASN A 252 -12.45 14.41 15.86
CA ASN A 252 -13.13 13.19 16.31
C ASN A 252 -13.70 12.39 15.13
N ALA A 253 -14.30 13.07 14.15
CA ALA A 253 -14.77 12.49 12.91
C ALA A 253 -13.65 11.79 12.14
N ILE A 254 -12.49 12.43 12.01
CA ILE A 254 -11.33 11.84 11.33
C ILE A 254 -10.80 10.63 12.11
N GLU A 255 -10.71 10.71 13.44
CA GLU A 255 -10.31 9.57 14.27
C GLU A 255 -11.22 8.37 13.99
N GLU A 256 -12.54 8.54 14.08
CA GLU A 256 -13.51 7.46 13.87
C GLU A 256 -13.40 6.85 12.47
N LEU A 257 -13.32 7.70 11.44
CA LEU A 257 -13.19 7.27 10.04
C LEU A 257 -11.87 6.54 9.73
N THR A 258 -10.86 6.68 10.60
CA THR A 258 -9.52 6.16 10.38
C THR A 258 -9.08 5.09 11.38
N ARG A 259 -10.00 4.55 12.20
CA ARG A 259 -9.70 3.50 13.21
C ARG A 259 -9.07 2.23 12.67
N GLN A 260 -9.32 1.88 11.40
CA GLN A 260 -8.65 0.73 10.77
C GLN A 260 -7.25 1.08 10.23
N GLN A 261 -6.77 2.29 10.53
CA GLN A 261 -5.45 2.82 10.20
C GLN A 261 -5.02 2.53 8.76
N ALA A 262 -3.89 1.85 8.57
CA ALA A 262 -3.27 1.57 7.27
C ALA A 262 -4.20 0.86 6.27
N LYS A 263 -5.27 0.20 6.73
CA LYS A 263 -6.28 -0.46 5.89
C LYS A 263 -7.23 0.54 5.22
N THR A 264 -7.31 1.77 5.71
CA THR A 264 -8.20 2.81 5.17
C THR A 264 -7.42 3.84 4.36
N LYS A 265 -7.95 4.19 3.18
CA LYS A 265 -7.36 5.27 2.36
C LYS A 265 -7.42 6.62 3.07
N MET A 266 -8.47 6.87 3.85
CA MET A 266 -8.66 8.13 4.59
C MET A 266 -7.54 8.37 5.61
N TRP A 267 -7.03 7.31 6.25
CA TRP A 267 -5.88 7.43 7.16
C TRP A 267 -4.63 7.93 6.43
N HIS A 268 -4.34 7.41 5.23
CA HIS A 268 -3.21 7.89 4.42
C HIS A 268 -3.41 9.33 3.95
N ILE A 269 -4.63 9.68 3.53
CA ILE A 269 -4.98 11.02 3.04
C ILE A 269 -4.80 12.06 4.15
N TYR A 270 -5.37 11.83 5.33
CA TYR A 270 -5.28 12.78 6.44
C TYR A 270 -3.91 12.79 7.12
N ARG A 271 -3.07 11.77 6.94
CA ARG A 271 -1.67 11.83 7.39
C ARG A 271 -0.75 12.60 6.46
N ALA A 272 -1.08 12.66 5.18
CA ALA A 272 -0.26 13.33 4.18
C ALA A 272 -0.11 14.82 4.51
N GLY A 273 1.14 15.27 4.61
CA GLY A 273 1.48 16.64 4.98
C GLY A 273 1.48 16.92 6.49
N ARG A 274 1.15 15.95 7.35
CA ARG A 274 1.21 16.11 8.82
C ARG A 274 2.47 15.46 9.40
N ILE A 275 3.11 16.13 10.35
CA ILE A 275 4.18 15.54 11.15
C ILE A 275 3.55 14.53 12.10
N THR A 276 3.73 13.25 11.79
CA THR A 276 3.18 12.16 12.61
C THR A 276 4.14 11.77 13.73
N ALA A 277 3.61 11.26 14.84
CA ALA A 277 4.39 10.86 16.02
C ALA A 277 5.64 9.99 15.69
N SER A 278 5.50 9.02 14.79
CA SER A 278 6.62 8.14 14.38
C SER A 278 7.73 8.85 13.55
N LYS A 279 7.46 10.05 13.04
CA LYS A 279 8.44 10.92 12.37
C LYS A 279 8.91 12.08 13.25
N PHE A 280 8.36 12.23 14.45
CA PHE A 280 8.60 13.38 15.31
C PHE A 280 10.09 13.56 15.65
N LYS A 281 10.77 12.49 16.09
CA LYS A 281 12.22 12.56 16.36
C LYS A 281 13.02 13.01 15.14
N SER A 282 12.75 12.42 13.97
CA SER A 282 13.46 12.79 12.74
C SER A 282 13.29 14.26 12.40
N VAL A 283 12.08 14.81 12.61
CA VAL A 283 11.79 16.22 12.40
C VAL A 283 12.55 17.11 13.37
N VAL A 284 12.43 16.87 14.68
CA VAL A 284 12.99 17.78 15.70
C VAL A 284 14.50 17.68 15.84
N CYS A 285 15.10 16.61 15.33
CA CYS A 285 16.56 16.46 15.20
C CYS A 285 17.09 16.91 13.84
N THR A 286 16.23 17.25 12.88
CA THR A 286 16.68 17.78 11.57
C THR A 286 17.01 19.25 11.70
N ASP A 287 18.13 19.66 11.11
CA ASP A 287 18.47 21.07 10.94
C ASP A 287 17.48 21.72 9.95
N PRO A 288 16.67 22.70 10.37
CA PRO A 288 15.71 23.37 9.49
C PRO A 288 16.36 24.11 8.32
N ALA A 289 17.66 24.42 8.40
CA ALA A 289 18.40 25.02 7.28
C ALA A 289 18.71 24.00 6.17
N MET A 290 18.74 22.70 6.49
CA MET A 290 18.99 21.61 5.55
C MET A 290 18.02 20.45 5.79
N PRO A 291 16.72 20.66 5.55
CA PRO A 291 15.75 19.59 5.77
C PRO A 291 16.02 18.47 4.76
N SER A 292 16.01 17.23 5.24
CA SER A 292 16.18 16.06 4.37
C SER A 292 15.02 16.02 3.37
N ALA A 293 15.34 16.07 2.07
CA ALA A 293 14.35 15.96 1.01
C ALA A 293 13.56 14.66 1.13
N TYR A 294 14.21 13.56 1.55
CA TYR A 294 13.53 12.30 1.84
C TYR A 294 12.55 12.42 3.00
N LEU A 295 12.94 13.09 4.10
CA LEU A 295 12.04 13.28 5.25
C LEU A 295 10.80 14.09 4.84
N ILE A 296 10.98 15.21 4.14
CA ILE A 296 9.88 16.04 3.61
C ILE A 296 8.97 15.18 2.72
N LYS A 297 9.54 14.50 1.73
CA LYS A 297 8.80 13.61 0.81
C LYS A 297 8.02 12.53 1.56
N SER A 298 8.62 11.91 2.58
CA SER A 298 7.97 10.87 3.38
C SER A 298 6.81 11.39 4.24
N ILE A 299 6.81 12.67 4.58
CA ILE A 299 5.73 13.34 5.34
C ILE A 299 4.63 13.81 4.38
N CYS A 300 4.99 14.44 3.25
CA CYS A 300 4.02 14.96 2.28
C CYS A 300 3.35 13.85 1.45
N TYR A 301 4.06 12.75 1.19
CA TYR A 301 3.62 11.67 0.31
C TYR A 301 3.79 10.27 0.95
N PRO A 302 3.20 10.01 2.13
CA PRO A 302 3.48 8.82 2.92
C PRO A 302 3.22 7.50 2.17
N ALA A 303 2.19 7.46 1.32
CA ALA A 303 1.86 6.28 0.50
C ALA A 303 2.93 5.96 -0.56
N ALA A 304 3.62 6.97 -1.10
CA ALA A 304 4.68 6.78 -2.10
C ALA A 304 6.03 6.40 -1.47
N TYR A 305 6.20 6.65 -0.18
CA TYR A 305 7.45 6.41 0.57
C TYR A 305 7.26 5.37 1.69
N SER A 306 6.30 4.46 1.53
CA SER A 306 6.12 3.32 2.43
C SER A 306 7.35 2.41 2.37
N PHE A 307 7.96 2.12 3.52
CA PHE A 307 9.09 1.21 3.61
C PHE A 307 8.63 -0.12 4.22
N SER A 308 9.17 -1.24 3.71
CA SER A 308 8.89 -2.58 4.22
C SER A 308 10.18 -3.35 4.38
N THR A 309 10.54 -3.69 5.61
CA THR A 309 11.67 -4.57 5.97
C THR A 309 11.16 -5.83 6.67
N ALA A 310 12.03 -6.81 6.89
CA ALA A 310 11.68 -7.98 7.71
C ALA A 310 11.21 -7.55 9.11
N ALA A 311 11.84 -6.52 9.68
CA ALA A 311 11.48 -6.01 10.99
C ALA A 311 10.12 -5.31 11.02
N THR A 312 9.77 -4.50 10.00
CA THR A 312 8.44 -3.87 9.96
C THR A 312 7.34 -4.87 9.70
N ARG A 313 7.56 -5.86 8.81
CA ARG A 313 6.58 -6.94 8.57
C ARG A 313 6.34 -7.76 9.83
N TRP A 314 7.40 -8.08 10.56
CA TRP A 314 7.30 -8.76 11.85
C TRP A 314 6.46 -7.96 12.85
N GLY A 315 6.73 -6.66 12.98
CA GLY A 315 5.94 -5.75 13.82
C GLY A 315 4.46 -5.78 13.45
N CYS A 316 4.13 -5.51 12.20
CA CYS A 316 2.73 -5.50 11.73
C CYS A 316 2.02 -6.84 11.89
N GLN A 317 2.75 -7.96 11.79
CA GLN A 317 2.16 -9.30 11.95
C GLN A 317 1.80 -9.61 13.41
N HIS A 318 2.62 -9.16 14.37
CA HIS A 318 2.50 -9.53 15.78
C HIS A 318 2.00 -8.38 16.67
N GLU A 319 1.61 -7.26 16.10
CA GLU A 319 1.03 -6.12 16.82
C GLU A 319 -0.20 -6.56 17.63
N LYS A 320 -1.09 -7.34 17.01
CA LYS A 320 -2.26 -7.90 17.69
C LYS A 320 -1.90 -8.86 18.82
N ASP A 321 -0.92 -9.74 18.59
CA ASP A 321 -0.44 -10.68 19.61
C ASP A 321 0.10 -9.92 20.83
N ALA A 322 0.82 -8.81 20.60
CA ALA A 322 1.34 -7.94 21.65
C ALA A 322 0.23 -7.23 22.44
N VAL A 323 -0.79 -6.70 21.75
CA VAL A 323 -1.96 -6.08 22.39
C VAL A 323 -2.76 -7.09 23.21
N GLU A 324 -2.96 -8.31 22.70
CA GLU A 324 -3.61 -9.40 23.44
C GLU A 324 -2.80 -9.82 24.66
N SER A 325 -1.47 -9.88 24.53
CA SER A 325 -0.56 -10.20 25.64
C SER A 325 -0.62 -9.13 26.73
N TYR A 326 -0.57 -7.84 26.36
CA TYR A 326 -0.77 -6.72 27.27
C TYR A 326 -2.12 -6.82 27.99
N THR A 327 -3.20 -7.02 27.24
CA THR A 327 -4.56 -7.07 27.78
C THR A 327 -4.66 -8.20 28.82
N LYS A 328 -4.20 -9.41 28.49
CA LYS A 328 -4.19 -10.55 29.42
C LYS A 328 -3.37 -10.28 30.69
N CYS A 329 -2.20 -9.65 30.55
CA CYS A 329 -1.32 -9.34 31.68
C CYS A 329 -1.91 -8.27 32.62
N GLN A 330 -2.67 -7.32 32.06
CA GLN A 330 -3.17 -6.16 32.78
C GLN A 330 -4.61 -6.30 33.28
N SER A 331 -5.37 -7.28 32.80
CA SER A 331 -6.75 -7.53 33.25
C SER A 331 -6.90 -7.76 34.75
N SER A 332 -5.88 -8.32 35.44
CA SER A 332 -5.92 -8.51 36.91
C SER A 332 -5.53 -7.26 37.69
N ASN A 333 -4.84 -6.31 37.06
CA ASN A 333 -4.29 -5.12 37.69
C ASN A 333 -5.18 -3.88 37.49
N HIS A 334 -6.19 -3.98 36.62
CA HIS A 334 -7.07 -2.89 36.24
C HIS A 334 -8.55 -3.30 36.23
N ASP A 335 -9.38 -2.53 36.94
CA ASP A 335 -10.82 -2.70 36.92
C ASP A 335 -11.46 -2.22 35.60
N ASN A 336 -12.27 -3.08 34.97
CA ASN A 336 -12.97 -2.81 33.71
C ASN A 336 -12.04 -2.28 32.60
N LEU A 337 -10.92 -2.96 32.38
CA LEU A 337 -9.97 -2.62 31.33
C LEU A 337 -10.58 -2.85 29.93
N HIS A 338 -10.69 -1.77 29.16
CA HIS A 338 -11.09 -1.77 27.76
C HIS A 338 -9.93 -1.30 26.89
N VAL A 339 -9.57 -2.11 25.90
CA VAL A 339 -8.59 -1.77 24.87
C VAL A 339 -9.33 -1.71 23.53
N ARG A 340 -9.32 -0.56 22.87
CA ARG A 340 -10.06 -0.35 21.61
C ARG A 340 -9.16 0.20 20.51
N ASP A 341 -9.48 -0.16 19.28
CA ASP A 341 -8.86 0.40 18.09
C ASP A 341 -9.05 1.92 18.05
N VAL A 342 -8.03 2.61 17.53
CA VAL A 342 -7.96 4.06 17.47
C VAL A 342 -7.42 4.51 16.12
N GLY A 343 -7.97 5.63 15.61
CA GLY A 343 -7.57 6.20 14.33
C GLY A 343 -6.44 7.22 14.44
N LEU A 344 -6.49 8.20 13.55
CA LEU A 344 -5.60 9.36 13.55
C LEU A 344 -6.16 10.45 14.48
N TYR A 345 -5.47 10.69 15.59
CA TYR A 345 -5.61 11.94 16.32
C TYR A 345 -4.91 13.08 15.57
N ILE A 346 -5.56 14.23 15.53
CA ILE A 346 -5.00 15.49 15.02
C ILE A 346 -5.11 16.51 16.16
N CYS A 347 -4.03 17.25 16.40
CA CYS A 347 -4.02 18.30 17.42
C CYS A 347 -4.87 19.48 16.93
N PRO A 348 -5.99 19.84 17.59
CA PRO A 348 -6.89 20.90 17.12
C PRO A 348 -6.20 22.26 16.99
N ASP A 349 -5.35 22.62 17.97
CA ASP A 349 -4.61 23.88 18.02
C ASP A 349 -3.38 23.90 17.11
N LEU A 350 -2.83 22.72 16.78
CA LEU A 350 -1.68 22.57 15.89
C LEU A 350 -1.97 21.49 14.84
N PRO A 351 -2.87 21.73 13.87
CA PRO A 351 -3.38 20.70 12.95
C PRO A 351 -2.34 20.02 12.07
N PHE A 352 -1.12 20.57 12.01
CA PHE A 352 0.00 19.96 11.33
C PHE A 352 0.61 18.76 12.09
N LEU A 353 0.26 18.56 13.36
CA LEU A 353 0.66 17.42 14.17
C LEU A 353 -0.43 16.34 14.17
N GLY A 354 -0.01 15.08 14.05
CA GLY A 354 -0.92 13.94 14.09
C GLY A 354 -0.30 12.72 14.77
N ALA A 355 -1.14 11.82 15.26
CA ALA A 355 -0.70 10.61 15.93
C ALA A 355 -1.68 9.46 15.70
N SER A 356 -1.16 8.25 15.52
CA SER A 356 -1.97 7.02 15.49
C SER A 356 -1.34 6.07 16.50
N PRO A 357 -1.79 6.07 17.75
CA PRO A 357 -1.40 5.07 18.75
C PRO A 357 -1.88 3.69 18.33
N ASP A 358 -1.33 2.64 18.93
CA ASP A 358 -1.72 1.26 18.60
C ASP A 358 -3.09 0.90 19.22
N ALA A 359 -3.42 1.44 20.40
CA ALA A 359 -4.78 1.39 20.95
C ALA A 359 -5.09 2.54 21.90
N HIS A 360 -6.39 2.73 22.19
CA HIS A 360 -6.87 3.54 23.30
C HIS A 360 -7.27 2.63 24.46
N ILE A 361 -6.86 2.99 25.67
CA ILE A 361 -7.12 2.23 26.89
C ILE A 361 -8.06 3.03 27.77
N THR A 362 -9.05 2.36 28.35
CA THR A 362 -9.92 2.94 29.38
C THR A 362 -10.06 1.94 30.52
N CYS A 363 -9.89 2.39 31.76
CA CYS A 363 -10.17 1.57 32.94
C CYS A 363 -10.72 2.45 34.07
N THR A 364 -11.40 1.85 35.04
CA THR A 364 -12.04 2.61 36.14
C THR A 364 -11.01 3.24 37.07
N CYS A 365 -9.85 2.59 37.25
CA CYS A 365 -8.81 3.04 38.17
C CYS A 365 -7.90 4.14 37.59
N CYS A 366 -7.61 4.14 36.28
CA CYS A 366 -6.66 5.09 35.67
C CYS A 366 -7.30 6.06 34.66
N GLY A 367 -8.57 5.86 34.29
CA GLY A 367 -9.24 6.66 33.27
C GLY A 367 -8.78 6.29 31.86
N ASP A 368 -8.72 7.30 30.99
CA ASP A 368 -8.33 7.15 29.58
C ASP A 368 -6.82 7.32 29.38
N GLY A 369 -6.22 6.41 28.61
CA GLY A 369 -4.83 6.48 28.20
C GLY A 369 -4.61 5.86 26.82
N LEU A 370 -3.35 5.76 26.44
CA LEU A 370 -2.93 5.19 25.16
C LEU A 370 -2.12 3.89 25.36
N LEU A 371 -2.07 3.08 24.32
CA LEU A 371 -1.20 1.93 24.19
C LEU A 371 -0.29 2.12 22.98
N GLU A 372 1.01 1.91 23.16
CA GLU A 372 2.00 1.85 22.08
C GLU A 372 2.80 0.55 22.22
N VAL A 373 2.61 -0.38 21.28
CA VAL A 373 3.27 -1.69 21.27
C VAL A 373 4.42 -1.73 20.27
N LYS A 374 5.50 -2.42 20.63
CA LYS A 374 6.65 -2.65 19.76
C LYS A 374 7.08 -4.10 19.85
N CYS A 375 7.17 -4.74 18.68
CA CYS A 375 7.68 -6.10 18.54
C CYS A 375 9.05 -6.04 17.84
N PRO A 376 10.14 -5.72 18.54
CA PRO A 376 11.47 -5.61 17.94
C PRO A 376 11.96 -6.95 17.39
N PHE A 377 12.19 -7.01 16.06
CA PHE A 377 12.64 -8.22 15.38
C PHE A 377 13.96 -8.80 15.92
N CYS A 378 14.81 -7.94 16.48
CA CYS A 378 16.10 -8.36 16.99
C CYS A 378 15.96 -9.35 18.16
N VAL A 379 15.01 -9.13 19.07
CA VAL A 379 14.75 -10.00 20.22
C VAL A 379 13.50 -10.86 20.04
N LYS A 380 13.06 -11.09 18.80
CA LYS A 380 11.80 -11.79 18.49
C LYS A 380 11.62 -13.16 19.18
N ASP A 381 12.72 -13.87 19.42
CA ASP A 381 12.78 -15.22 19.98
C ASP A 381 13.71 -15.28 21.20
N CYS A 382 13.96 -14.12 21.83
CA CYS A 382 14.82 -13.96 23.00
C CYS A 382 14.07 -13.25 24.11
N ASN A 383 14.56 -13.34 25.34
CA ASN A 383 14.05 -12.52 26.43
C ASN A 383 14.41 -11.04 26.21
N ILE A 384 13.55 -10.14 26.68
CA ILE A 384 13.71 -8.69 26.48
C ILE A 384 15.04 -8.19 27.06
N SER A 385 15.46 -8.74 28.20
CA SER A 385 16.72 -8.40 28.88
C SER A 385 17.95 -8.72 28.02
N GLU A 386 17.93 -9.76 27.19
CA GLU A 386 19.04 -10.08 26.27
C GLU A 386 19.25 -8.98 25.22
N GLY A 387 18.20 -8.19 24.95
CA GLY A 387 18.26 -7.03 24.07
C GLY A 387 19.18 -5.92 24.56
N LEU A 388 19.42 -5.80 25.88
CA LEU A 388 20.22 -4.72 26.47
C LEU A 388 21.67 -4.69 26.00
N THR A 389 22.20 -5.84 25.57
CA THR A 389 23.54 -5.95 24.98
C THR A 389 23.65 -5.32 23.59
N ARG A 390 22.52 -5.01 22.95
CA ARG A 390 22.45 -4.52 21.57
C ARG A 390 22.44 -3.00 21.56
N LYS A 391 23.33 -2.42 20.75
CA LYS A 391 23.56 -0.97 20.65
C LYS A 391 22.26 -0.16 20.45
N ASP A 392 21.39 -0.60 19.56
CA ASP A 392 20.17 0.12 19.16
C ASP A 392 18.90 -0.38 19.87
N PHE A 393 19.04 -1.07 21.01
CA PHE A 393 17.90 -1.53 21.77
C PHE A 393 17.18 -0.36 22.48
N PRO A 394 15.84 -0.33 22.51
CA PRO A 394 15.09 0.81 23.04
C PRO A 394 15.19 0.97 24.55
N LEU A 395 15.40 -0.11 25.30
CA LEU A 395 15.43 -0.06 26.76
C LEU A 395 16.85 0.09 27.31
N GLU A 396 16.95 0.67 28.51
CA GLU A 396 18.14 0.66 29.36
C GLU A 396 17.78 0.30 30.80
N SER A 397 18.79 -0.08 31.59
CA SER A 397 18.61 -0.41 33.00
C SER A 397 18.98 0.78 33.88
N SER A 398 18.14 1.05 34.87
CA SER A 398 18.42 1.98 35.96
C SER A 398 19.41 1.35 36.95
N SER A 399 19.96 2.16 37.86
CA SER A 399 20.86 1.72 38.93
C SER A 399 20.21 0.71 39.88
N ASP A 400 18.88 0.70 39.97
CA ASP A 400 18.06 -0.26 40.74
C ASP A 400 17.70 -1.53 39.95
N GLY A 401 18.23 -1.69 38.72
CA GLY A 401 17.97 -2.86 37.87
C GLY A 401 16.65 -2.83 37.11
N LYS A 402 15.84 -1.76 37.22
CA LYS A 402 14.59 -1.62 36.47
C LYS A 402 14.85 -1.19 35.03
N LEU A 403 14.12 -1.77 34.09
CA LEU A 403 14.18 -1.39 32.69
C LEU A 403 13.25 -0.23 32.39
N TYR A 404 13.71 0.70 31.57
CA TYR A 404 12.92 1.83 31.07
C TYR A 404 13.33 2.20 29.64
N LEU A 405 12.44 2.88 28.95
CA LEU A 405 12.63 3.38 27.60
C LEU A 405 13.63 4.54 27.60
N LYS A 406 14.72 4.37 26.85
CA LYS A 406 15.70 5.44 26.63
C LYS A 406 15.01 6.70 26.13
N HIS A 407 15.13 7.80 26.86
CA HIS A 407 14.56 9.09 26.46
C HIS A 407 15.17 9.62 25.14
N SER A 408 16.38 9.16 24.79
CA SER A 408 17.03 9.47 23.52
C SER A 408 16.50 8.63 22.35
N HIS A 409 15.71 7.57 22.59
CA HIS A 409 15.25 6.64 21.56
C HIS A 409 14.05 7.19 20.77
N PRO A 410 13.92 6.91 19.45
CA PRO A 410 12.77 7.37 18.65
C PRO A 410 11.39 7.05 19.23
N TYR A 411 11.23 5.92 19.93
CA TYR A 411 9.96 5.55 20.54
C TYR A 411 9.54 6.51 21.67
N TYR A 412 10.47 7.05 22.45
CA TYR A 412 10.11 8.02 23.49
C TYR A 412 9.55 9.31 22.88
N PHE A 413 10.19 9.81 21.83
CA PHE A 413 9.69 10.96 21.06
C PHE A 413 8.31 10.68 20.45
N GLN A 414 8.07 9.46 19.98
CA GLN A 414 6.79 9.05 19.43
C GLN A 414 5.70 9.02 20.51
N VAL A 415 5.95 8.41 21.67
CA VAL A 415 5.00 8.36 22.80
C VAL A 415 4.70 9.76 23.31
N GLN A 416 5.71 10.61 23.51
CA GLN A 416 5.49 12.00 23.91
C GLN A 416 4.63 12.76 22.88
N ALA A 417 4.92 12.62 21.58
CA ALA A 417 4.10 13.23 20.54
C ALA A 417 2.65 12.70 20.51
N GLN A 418 2.44 11.40 20.78
CA GLN A 418 1.10 10.83 20.91
C GLN A 418 0.33 11.44 22.07
N LEU A 419 0.96 11.57 23.24
CA LEU A 419 0.37 12.19 24.43
C LEU A 419 -0.01 13.65 24.18
N PHE A 420 0.89 14.42 23.57
CA PHE A 420 0.65 15.83 23.22
C PHE A 420 -0.51 15.99 22.22
N VAL A 421 -0.53 15.20 21.15
CA VAL A 421 -1.53 15.32 20.09
C VAL A 421 -2.93 14.88 20.55
N SER A 422 -3.00 13.84 21.37
CA SER A 422 -4.27 13.27 21.85
C SER A 422 -4.78 13.89 23.15
N ASN A 423 -3.96 14.73 23.80
CA ASN A 423 -4.21 15.28 25.14
C ASN A 423 -4.59 14.19 26.16
N LYS A 424 -3.81 13.09 26.18
CA LYS A 424 -4.01 11.97 27.10
C LYS A 424 -2.99 12.01 28.24
N PRO A 425 -3.39 11.61 29.47
CA PRO A 425 -2.54 11.74 30.65
C PRO A 425 -1.39 10.73 30.70
N TYR A 426 -1.50 9.60 30.00
CA TYR A 426 -0.46 8.59 29.97
C TYR A 426 -0.56 7.68 28.73
N CYS A 427 0.55 6.99 28.45
CA CYS A 427 0.65 5.94 27.46
C CYS A 427 1.39 4.76 28.08
N ASP A 428 0.81 3.57 28.01
CA ASP A 428 1.52 2.35 28.33
C ASP A 428 2.35 1.94 27.10
N PHE A 429 3.67 2.02 27.25
CA PHE A 429 4.63 1.55 26.26
C PHE A 429 4.91 0.07 26.49
N VAL A 430 4.74 -0.74 25.46
CA VAL A 430 4.89 -2.19 25.53
C VAL A 430 5.98 -2.66 24.59
N LEU A 431 6.95 -3.40 25.12
CA LEU A 431 7.90 -4.18 24.32
C LEU A 431 7.53 -5.65 24.41
N TRP A 432 7.26 -6.27 23.27
CA TRP A 432 6.81 -7.66 23.19
C TRP A 432 7.77 -8.55 22.38
N SER A 433 7.97 -9.77 22.87
CA SER A 433 8.72 -10.86 22.23
C SER A 433 7.88 -12.14 22.23
N ARG A 434 8.19 -13.10 21.34
CA ARG A 434 7.44 -14.36 21.21
C ARG A 434 7.80 -15.38 22.30
N THR A 435 8.84 -15.15 23.10
CA THR A 435 9.28 -16.12 24.10
C THR A 435 8.21 -16.39 25.15
N LYS A 436 8.14 -17.65 25.58
CA LYS A 436 7.43 -18.07 26.80
C LYS A 436 8.48 -18.57 27.79
N PRO A 437 8.39 -18.25 29.09
CA PRO A 437 7.21 -17.76 29.80
C PRO A 437 7.16 -16.24 30.08
N ASP A 438 8.02 -15.41 29.47
CA ASP A 438 8.14 -14.01 29.88
C ASP A 438 6.95 -13.12 29.45
N ALA A 439 6.41 -12.39 30.43
CA ALA A 439 5.45 -11.31 30.22
C ALA A 439 6.08 -10.16 29.39
N PRO A 440 5.28 -9.40 28.63
CA PRO A 440 5.80 -8.23 27.93
C PRO A 440 6.37 -7.22 28.92
N HIS A 441 7.36 -6.43 28.49
CA HIS A 441 7.78 -5.26 29.25
C HIS A 441 6.73 -4.16 29.08
N ILE A 442 6.25 -3.61 30.19
CA ILE A 442 5.24 -2.55 30.21
C ILE A 442 5.79 -1.39 31.04
N GLU A 443 5.80 -0.19 30.46
CA GLU A 443 6.19 1.05 31.12
C GLU A 443 5.11 2.10 30.90
N ARG A 444 4.57 2.67 31.99
CA ARG A 444 3.65 3.81 31.89
C ARG A 444 4.44 5.11 31.76
N ILE A 445 4.25 5.80 30.64
CA ILE A 445 4.92 7.06 30.32
C ILE A 445 3.92 8.22 30.43
N PHE A 446 4.33 9.29 31.11
CA PHE A 446 3.56 10.52 31.29
C PHE A 446 4.08 11.66 30.39
N PRO A 447 3.26 12.67 30.07
CA PRO A 447 3.71 13.86 29.35
C PRO A 447 4.89 14.53 30.05
N ASN A 448 5.90 14.90 29.26
CA ASN A 448 7.01 15.71 29.72
C ASN A 448 6.90 17.10 29.09
N ASP A 449 6.30 18.04 29.81
CA ASP A 449 5.95 19.36 29.28
C ASP A 449 7.17 20.16 28.78
N VAL A 450 8.31 20.05 29.47
CA VAL A 450 9.56 20.72 29.07
C VAL A 450 10.04 20.18 27.73
N PHE A 451 10.10 18.85 27.61
CA PHE A 451 10.48 18.16 26.39
C PHE A 451 9.52 18.48 25.24
N LEU A 452 8.22 18.45 25.51
CA LEU A 452 7.17 18.70 24.52
C LEU A 452 7.21 20.13 24.02
N LYS A 453 7.28 21.11 24.92
CA LYS A 453 7.38 22.52 24.56
C LYS A 453 8.57 22.78 23.63
N GLU A 454 9.76 22.31 23.98
CA GLU A 454 10.96 22.51 23.16
C GLU A 454 10.83 21.85 21.77
N ASN A 455 10.39 20.59 21.73
CA ASN A 455 10.36 19.82 20.49
C ASN A 455 9.18 20.20 19.57
N VAL A 456 8.05 20.64 20.12
CA VAL A 456 6.93 21.17 19.34
C VAL A 456 7.34 22.47 18.63
N GLU A 457 8.11 23.36 19.26
CA GLU A 457 8.62 24.56 18.59
C GLU A 457 9.57 24.23 17.42
N LYS A 458 10.44 23.22 17.59
CA LYS A 458 11.28 22.72 16.49
C LYS A 458 10.42 22.14 15.35
N ALA A 459 9.36 21.41 15.69
CA ALA A 459 8.43 20.85 14.71
C ALA A 459 7.66 21.94 13.96
N LYS A 460 7.21 23.01 14.64
CA LYS A 460 6.60 24.20 14.01
C LYS A 460 7.54 24.81 12.99
N LEU A 461 8.79 25.06 13.36
CA LEU A 461 9.79 25.63 12.46
C LEU A 461 9.99 24.74 11.23
N PHE A 462 10.21 23.44 11.41
CA PHE A 462 10.37 22.49 10.30
C PHE A 462 9.13 22.42 9.40
N PHE A 463 7.93 22.47 9.97
CA PHE A 463 6.70 22.47 9.21
C PHE A 463 6.61 23.71 8.30
N LYS A 464 6.90 24.91 8.86
CA LYS A 464 6.84 26.18 8.13
C LYS A 464 7.87 26.30 7.01
N VAL A 465 9.09 25.81 7.22
CA VAL A 465 10.18 25.99 6.23
C VAL A 465 10.41 24.77 5.34
N GLY A 466 9.91 23.59 5.71
CA GLY A 466 10.11 22.35 4.98
C GLY A 466 8.84 21.80 4.37
N ILE A 467 7.80 21.59 5.19
CA ILE A 467 6.57 20.91 4.75
C ILE A 467 5.63 21.84 3.99
N LEU A 468 5.32 23.03 4.49
CA LEU A 468 4.42 23.96 3.82
C LEU A 468 4.92 24.39 2.42
N PRO A 469 6.21 24.71 2.19
CA PRO A 469 6.69 25.01 0.85
C PRO A 469 6.53 23.84 -0.13
N GLU A 470 6.65 22.61 0.36
CA GLU A 470 6.36 21.41 -0.43
C GLU A 470 4.87 21.26 -0.72
N LEU A 471 3.99 21.50 0.27
CA LEU A 471 2.55 21.39 0.07
C LEU A 471 1.99 22.49 -0.84
N LEU A 472 2.43 23.74 -0.67
CA LEU A 472 1.90 24.90 -1.41
C LEU A 472 2.45 24.99 -2.84
N GLY A 473 3.70 24.60 -3.05
CA GLY A 473 4.43 24.84 -4.31
C GLY A 473 5.38 23.73 -4.75
N LYS A 474 5.38 22.56 -4.10
CA LYS A 474 6.25 21.41 -4.44
C LYS A 474 7.75 21.74 -4.46
N TRP A 475 8.16 22.71 -3.66
CA TRP A 475 9.49 23.32 -3.74
C TRP A 475 10.67 22.32 -3.75
N TYR A 476 10.57 21.21 -3.01
CA TYR A 476 11.64 20.21 -2.92
C TYR A 476 11.52 19.08 -3.94
N THR A 477 10.41 19.00 -4.70
CA THR A 477 10.15 17.94 -5.67
C THR A 477 10.09 18.40 -7.11
N THR A 478 9.63 19.62 -7.41
CA THR A 478 9.45 20.07 -8.79
C THR A 478 10.70 20.61 -9.45
N SER A 479 11.79 20.88 -8.73
CA SER A 479 13.03 21.38 -9.32
C SER A 479 12.78 22.49 -10.34
N ASN A 480 12.77 23.76 -9.92
CA ASN A 480 13.31 24.83 -10.78
C ASN A 480 14.84 24.62 -10.95
N VAL A 481 15.24 23.43 -11.41
CA VAL A 481 16.49 23.19 -12.12
C VAL A 481 16.10 23.32 -13.60
N GLY A 482 15.64 24.52 -13.95
CA GLY A 482 15.71 24.98 -15.32
C GLY A 482 17.17 25.36 -15.57
N GLU A 483 17.69 24.87 -16.70
CA GLU A 483 18.86 25.37 -17.39
C GLU A 483 18.96 26.90 -17.23
N GLY A 484 20.03 27.42 -16.61
CA GLY A 484 20.20 28.88 -16.47
C GLY A 484 20.99 29.42 -15.28
N TYR A 485 21.57 28.61 -14.40
CA TYR A 485 22.63 29.11 -13.49
C TYR A 485 24.00 28.88 -14.13
N THR A 486 24.26 29.61 -15.22
CA THR A 486 25.64 29.90 -15.62
C THR A 486 26.23 30.82 -14.56
N ILE A 487 27.38 30.42 -14.03
CA ILE A 487 28.33 31.34 -13.41
C ILE A 487 28.77 32.27 -14.54
N ALA A 488 28.15 33.44 -14.65
CA ALA A 488 28.57 34.47 -15.57
C ALA A 488 28.54 35.81 -14.85
N GLU A 489 29.76 36.29 -14.68
CA GLU A 489 30.26 37.61 -14.31
C GLU A 489 29.24 38.75 -14.13
N CYS A 490 29.40 39.36 -12.96
CA CYS A 490 28.91 40.65 -12.53
C CYS A 490 28.77 41.69 -13.66
N SER A 491 27.53 42.06 -14.00
CA SER A 491 27.20 43.44 -14.33
C SER A 491 25.71 43.73 -14.13
N SER A 492 25.48 44.79 -13.34
CA SER A 492 24.25 45.59 -13.20
C SER A 492 22.92 44.92 -12.76
N GLN A 493 22.63 45.20 -11.49
CA GLN A 493 21.35 45.64 -10.92
C GLN A 493 20.33 44.60 -10.42
N THR A 494 20.24 44.59 -9.08
CA THR A 494 19.12 44.14 -8.22
C THR A 494 18.81 42.64 -8.15
N GLN A 495 19.74 41.88 -7.55
CA GLN A 495 19.45 40.58 -6.94
C GLN A 495 19.60 40.66 -5.41
N VAL A 496 18.53 40.30 -4.69
CA VAL A 496 18.58 40.12 -3.23
C VAL A 496 19.39 38.85 -2.95
N ASN A 497 20.68 39.02 -2.67
CA ASN A 497 21.58 37.96 -2.24
C ASN A 497 21.09 37.37 -0.90
N VAL A 498 20.58 36.14 -0.92
CA VAL A 498 20.19 35.42 0.30
C VAL A 498 21.46 35.11 1.10
N CYS A 499 21.65 35.83 2.20
CA CYS A 499 22.93 35.99 2.87
C CYS A 499 23.00 35.32 4.26
N CYS A 500 21.99 34.55 4.67
CA CYS A 500 21.98 33.80 5.94
C CYS A 500 20.86 32.75 5.91
N PHE A 501 20.92 31.70 6.75
CA PHE A 501 19.85 30.70 6.83
C PHE A 501 18.51 31.24 7.38
N CYS A 502 18.52 32.38 8.07
CA CYS A 502 17.30 33.10 8.44
C CYS A 502 16.66 33.83 7.24
N ARG A 503 17.38 33.90 6.11
CA ARG A 503 16.95 34.44 4.80
C ARG A 503 16.42 35.88 4.82
N GLU A 504 16.78 36.63 5.86
CA GLU A 504 16.65 38.09 5.89
C GLU A 504 17.68 38.75 4.96
N ALA A 505 17.38 39.97 4.50
CA ALA A 505 18.25 40.73 3.62
C ALA A 505 19.60 41.05 4.29
N ASN A 506 20.63 41.25 3.47
CA ASN A 506 21.94 41.65 3.96
C ASN A 506 21.84 43.05 4.59
N THR A 507 21.95 43.11 5.92
CA THR A 507 21.89 44.37 6.67
C THR A 507 23.24 45.10 6.75
N GLY A 508 24.31 44.52 6.17
CA GLY A 508 25.67 45.08 6.16
C GLY A 508 26.40 45.01 7.51
N HIS A 509 25.66 45.04 8.62
CA HIS A 509 26.20 45.03 9.99
C HIS A 509 25.93 43.71 10.71
N GLY A 510 26.95 43.20 11.42
CA GLY A 510 26.82 42.00 12.24
C GLY A 510 26.70 40.71 11.43
N MET A 511 27.42 40.60 10.31
CA MET A 511 27.48 39.41 9.46
C MET A 511 28.89 38.86 9.34
N ILE A 512 29.01 37.59 8.99
CA ILE A 512 30.28 36.89 8.81
C ILE A 512 30.22 35.94 7.62
N GLU A 513 31.32 35.88 6.86
CA GLU A 513 31.45 35.01 5.70
C GLU A 513 32.16 33.69 6.04
N CYS A 514 31.62 32.59 5.56
CA CYS A 514 32.20 31.27 5.64
C CYS A 514 33.20 31.04 4.51
N GLN A 515 34.47 30.86 4.87
CA GLN A 515 35.59 30.67 3.94
C GLN A 515 35.71 29.24 3.39
N SER A 516 34.59 28.50 3.30
CA SER A 516 34.55 27.21 2.60
C SER A 516 34.06 27.44 1.18
N THR A 517 34.82 26.93 0.20
CA THR A 517 34.48 26.99 -1.23
C THR A 517 33.15 26.30 -1.53
N GLU A 518 32.83 25.23 -0.80
CA GLU A 518 31.60 24.44 -0.94
C GLU A 518 30.39 24.96 -0.13
N CYS A 519 30.56 26.07 0.60
CA CYS A 519 29.49 26.62 1.43
C CYS A 519 28.35 27.22 0.57
N ARG A 520 27.14 26.67 0.68
CA ARG A 520 25.98 27.10 -0.12
C ARG A 520 25.40 28.47 0.23
N VAL A 521 25.55 28.94 1.48
CA VAL A 521 24.93 30.18 1.97
C VAL A 521 25.92 31.34 2.02
N LYS A 522 27.23 31.05 2.09
CA LYS A 522 28.39 31.96 2.13
C LYS A 522 28.40 32.96 3.28
N VAL A 523 27.35 33.73 3.50
CA VAL A 523 27.27 34.77 4.54
C VAL A 523 26.29 34.32 5.64
N PHE A 524 26.44 34.82 6.86
CA PHE A 524 25.56 34.53 8.00
C PHE A 524 25.48 35.73 8.94
N HIS A 525 24.32 35.98 9.58
CA HIS A 525 24.24 36.93 10.69
C HIS A 525 24.91 36.35 11.95
N LEU A 526 25.66 37.17 12.68
CA LEU A 526 26.31 36.80 13.94
C LEU A 526 25.29 36.31 14.98
N ARG A 527 24.15 37.00 15.11
CA ARG A 527 23.05 36.58 16.00
C ARG A 527 22.53 35.18 15.65
N CYS A 528 22.42 34.88 14.35
CA CYS A 528 21.96 33.57 13.88
C CYS A 528 22.99 32.49 14.22
N LEU A 529 24.27 32.84 14.30
CA LEU A 529 25.35 31.94 14.71
C LEU A 529 25.58 31.90 16.23
N GLY A 530 24.78 32.61 17.03
CA GLY A 530 24.97 32.73 18.48
C GLY A 530 26.23 33.53 18.87
N LEU A 531 26.73 34.37 17.97
CA LEU A 531 27.91 35.21 18.17
C LEU A 531 27.48 36.64 18.48
N THR A 532 28.08 37.24 19.50
CA THR A 532 27.89 38.66 19.86
C THR A 532 28.96 39.56 19.25
N VAL A 533 30.12 38.99 18.89
CA VAL A 533 31.26 39.70 18.29
C VAL A 533 31.87 38.87 17.17
N LEU A 534 32.54 39.53 16.22
CA LEU A 534 33.28 38.86 15.16
C LEU A 534 34.43 38.02 15.76
N PRO A 535 34.53 36.72 15.43
CA PRO A 535 35.65 35.89 15.84
C PRO A 535 36.98 36.44 15.31
N LYS A 536 38.01 36.50 16.15
CA LYS A 536 39.36 36.97 15.77
C LYS A 536 40.15 36.00 14.88
N THR A 537 39.53 34.92 14.42
CA THR A 537 40.18 33.87 13.63
C THR A 537 40.35 34.31 12.17
N LYS A 538 41.55 34.17 11.60
CA LYS A 538 41.84 34.47 10.18
C LYS A 538 40.96 33.67 9.20
N ARG A 539 40.55 32.47 9.59
CA ARG A 539 39.66 31.59 8.82
C ARG A 539 38.42 31.23 9.61
N TYR A 540 37.28 31.80 9.21
CA TYR A 540 35.98 31.44 9.77
C TYR A 540 35.29 30.41 8.88
N LEU A 541 34.77 29.35 9.51
CA LEU A 541 33.90 28.37 8.89
C LEU A 541 32.58 28.37 9.65
N CYS A 542 31.47 28.43 8.92
CA CYS A 542 30.18 28.26 9.54
C CYS A 542 30.09 26.88 10.22
N PRO A 543 29.21 26.69 11.22
CA PRO A 543 29.10 25.44 11.96
C PRO A 543 28.97 24.21 11.05
N ASN A 544 28.30 24.36 9.91
CA ASN A 544 28.15 23.29 8.91
C ASN A 544 29.47 22.95 8.22
N CYS A 545 30.16 23.93 7.63
CA CYS A 545 31.45 23.70 6.96
C CYS A 545 32.53 23.23 7.94
N LYS A 546 32.47 23.65 9.20
CA LYS A 546 33.34 23.14 10.27
C LYS A 546 33.09 21.66 10.55
N LYS A 547 31.84 21.20 10.59
CA LYS A 547 31.49 19.78 10.74
C LYS A 547 31.95 18.93 9.56
N ILE A 548 31.78 19.43 8.33
CA ILE A 548 32.22 18.75 7.10
C ILE A 548 33.75 18.57 7.12
N GLU A 549 34.50 19.62 7.44
CA GLU A 549 35.96 19.55 7.50
C GLU A 549 36.44 18.55 8.59
N VAL A 550 35.77 18.51 9.75
CA VAL A 550 36.08 17.53 10.80
C VAL A 550 35.74 16.10 10.36
N ALA A 551 34.62 15.90 9.67
CA ALA A 551 34.23 14.59 9.15
C ALA A 551 35.25 14.09 8.11
N GLN A 552 35.64 14.93 7.14
CA GLN A 552 36.64 14.62 6.13
C GLN A 552 38.00 14.25 6.75
N LYS A 553 38.43 14.97 7.80
CA LYS A 553 39.67 14.64 8.54
C LYS A 553 39.60 13.30 9.28
N ARG A 554 38.41 12.90 9.77
CA ARG A 554 38.21 11.58 10.39
C ARG A 554 38.24 10.45 9.36
N THR A 555 37.60 10.62 8.19
CA THR A 555 37.64 9.62 7.11
C THR A 555 39.02 9.48 6.48
N ALA A 556 39.81 10.54 6.44
CA ALA A 556 41.21 10.49 6.02
C ALA A 556 42.07 9.67 7.01
N LYS A 557 41.92 9.90 8.32
CA LYS A 557 42.64 9.12 9.35
C LYS A 557 42.29 7.63 9.40
N VAL A 558 41.05 7.26 9.06
CA VAL A 558 40.60 5.85 9.00
C VAL A 558 41.06 5.15 7.72
N LYS A 559 41.52 5.89 6.71
CA LYS A 559 42.15 5.32 5.50
C LYS A 559 43.67 5.19 5.61
N GLU A 560 44.28 5.83 6.60
CA GLU A 560 45.71 5.79 6.90
C GLU A 560 46.05 4.84 8.07
N GLN A 561 45.05 4.19 8.66
CA GLN A 561 45.18 3.04 9.59
C GLN A 561 44.59 1.80 8.92
#